data_AF-A0AAN8J8Q9-F1
#
_entry.id   AF-A0AAN8J8Q9-F1
#
_cell.length_a   1.000
_cell.length_b   1.000
_cell.length_c   1.000
_cell.angle_alpha   90.00
_cell.angle_beta   90.00
_cell.angle_gamma   90.00
#
_symmetry.space_group_name_H-M   'P 1'
#
loop_
_entity.id
_entity.type
_entity.pdbx_description
1 polymer ?
#
loop_
_entity_poly.entity_id
_entity_poly.type
_entity_poly.pdbx_seq_one_letter_code
_entity_poly.pdbx_strand_id
1 'polypeptide(L)'
;MARNSLRDRVEGTEIDLSLSNLSVVPVKDVAALKKCNQLDLSNNQLKALDDIFSTSLTHLVKIDLSKNHLASLPSNFGSLKNLQHLDLLGNQLTTLPVSFYQLLKLKWLDVKDNPLEEPLKSITGNCLNDAECKKCAIKTVRFLTGVNAQLLKKQEDEEERVRALERSRQEEEAKERRRRKAEKQAQAEEIKRQKAALKAEQKQQNNHHDSPERVKEKPVTNGVKDHVEIESSSSTDGALCNCFGMLFALLIVMAAVAVGFYLYCGSHGNDKTCTVYYKPVEKNAVATFNIVQKKLVELYDQALTMMK
;
A
#
# COMPACT_ATOMS: atom_id res chain seq x y z
N MET A 1 21.15 27.21 35.51
CA MET A 1 20.98 27.80 34.17
C MET A 1 19.50 28.06 33.97
N ALA A 2 19.13 29.32 33.71
CA ALA A 2 17.73 29.74 33.64
C ALA A 2 16.96 28.92 32.59
N ARG A 3 15.76 28.44 32.96
CA ARG A 3 14.77 27.96 31.99
C ARG A 3 14.31 29.17 31.20
N ASN A 4 15.04 29.54 30.15
CA ASN A 4 14.56 30.56 29.21
C ASN A 4 13.29 29.99 28.58
N SER A 5 12.16 30.63 28.87
CA SER A 5 10.89 30.23 28.30
C SER A 5 10.94 30.56 26.81
N LEU A 6 10.34 29.74 25.96
CA LEU A 6 10.20 30.07 24.52
C LEU A 6 9.54 31.45 24.34
N ARG A 7 8.75 31.91 25.32
CA ARG A 7 8.14 33.25 25.35
C ARG A 7 9.15 34.39 25.39
N ASP A 8 10.32 34.17 25.98
CA ASP A 8 11.37 35.19 26.09
C ASP A 8 12.11 35.39 24.75
N ARG A 9 11.86 34.48 23.79
CA ARG A 9 12.38 34.50 22.43
C ARG A 9 11.36 35.00 21.41
N VAL A 10 10.28 35.62 21.88
CA VAL A 10 9.23 36.17 21.02
C VAL A 10 9.38 37.68 20.93
N GLU A 11 9.55 38.19 19.72
CA GLU A 11 9.51 39.62 19.42
C GLU A 11 8.35 39.92 18.46
N GLY A 12 7.29 40.56 18.99
CA GLY A 12 6.07 40.84 18.22
C GLY A 12 5.37 39.57 17.70
N THR A 13 5.57 39.24 16.43
CA THR A 13 5.02 38.05 15.75
C THR A 13 6.09 37.02 15.39
N GLU A 14 7.33 37.25 15.79
CA GLU A 14 8.50 36.46 15.43
C GLU A 14 8.98 35.65 16.63
N ILE A 15 9.36 34.40 16.38
CA ILE A 15 10.02 33.53 17.34
C ILE A 15 11.47 33.39 16.88
N ASP A 16 12.39 33.95 17.66
CA ASP A 16 13.83 33.88 17.40
C ASP A 16 14.46 32.67 18.11
N LEU A 17 14.66 31.61 17.35
CA LEU A 17 15.42 30.43 17.75
C LEU A 17 16.75 30.34 17.00
N SER A 18 17.24 31.45 16.43
CA SER A 18 18.54 31.49 15.78
C SER A 18 19.66 31.22 16.80
N LEU A 19 20.81 30.73 16.31
CA LEU A 19 22.04 30.55 17.10
C LEU A 19 21.85 29.77 18.42
N SER A 20 20.90 28.84 18.45
CA SER A 20 20.46 28.16 19.66
C SER A 20 21.00 26.73 19.78
N ASN A 21 21.95 26.35 18.91
CA ASN A 21 22.55 25.02 18.82
C ASN A 21 21.50 23.89 18.73
N LEU A 22 20.36 24.16 18.10
CA LEU A 22 19.27 23.20 17.98
C LEU A 22 19.65 22.10 16.99
N SER A 23 19.48 20.85 17.41
CA SER A 23 19.52 19.68 16.53
C SER A 23 18.11 19.21 16.12
N VAL A 24 17.09 19.63 16.87
CA VAL A 24 15.68 19.32 16.63
C VAL A 24 14.84 20.57 16.93
N VAL A 25 13.83 20.84 16.09
CA VAL A 25 12.90 21.96 16.29
C VAL A 25 11.88 21.60 17.39
N PRO A 26 11.63 22.46 18.38
CA PRO A 26 10.57 22.27 19.38
C PRO A 26 9.17 22.57 18.77
N VAL A 27 8.74 21.77 17.79
CA VAL A 27 7.55 22.01 16.97
C VAL A 27 6.29 22.23 17.81
N LYS A 28 6.11 21.45 18.89
CA LYS A 28 4.93 21.55 19.77
C LYS A 28 4.85 22.91 20.47
N ASP A 29 5.99 23.43 20.94
CA ASP A 29 6.05 24.68 21.67
C ASP A 29 5.86 25.87 20.73
N VAL A 30 6.50 25.83 19.55
CA VAL A 30 6.29 26.82 18.48
C VAL A 30 4.83 26.82 18.05
N ALA A 31 4.23 25.65 17.84
CA ALA A 31 2.83 25.52 17.42
C ALA A 31 1.84 26.06 18.46
N ALA A 32 2.21 26.11 19.75
CA ALA A 32 1.38 26.68 20.81
C ALA A 32 1.32 28.22 20.75
N LEU A 33 2.30 28.88 20.13
CA LEU A 33 2.39 30.34 20.01
C LEU A 33 1.58 30.88 18.82
N LYS A 34 0.26 30.73 18.85
CA LYS A 34 -0.67 31.05 17.74
C LYS A 34 -0.62 32.48 17.20
N LYS A 35 -0.07 33.44 17.96
CA LYS A 35 0.09 34.84 17.53
C LYS A 35 1.34 35.06 16.68
N CYS A 36 2.31 34.15 16.75
CA CYS A 36 3.54 34.25 15.98
C CYS A 36 3.35 33.64 14.60
N ASN A 37 3.86 34.29 13.58
CA ASN A 37 3.80 33.81 12.20
C ASN A 37 5.16 33.90 11.48
N GLN A 38 6.21 34.30 12.19
CA GLN A 38 7.59 34.30 11.70
C GLN A 38 8.41 33.42 12.64
N LEU A 39 9.27 32.59 12.07
CA LEU A 39 10.12 31.66 12.81
C LEU A 39 11.54 31.73 12.25
N ASP A 40 12.48 32.20 13.06
CA ASP A 40 13.90 32.16 12.74
C ASP A 40 14.53 30.92 13.40
N LEU A 41 15.02 30.01 12.59
CA LEU A 41 15.78 28.81 12.96
C LEU A 41 17.19 28.83 12.36
N SER A 42 17.65 29.99 11.89
CA SER A 42 18.93 30.15 11.23
C SER A 42 20.12 29.82 12.15
N ASN A 43 21.25 29.44 11.57
CA ASN A 43 22.50 29.20 12.31
C ASN A 43 22.35 28.17 13.44
N ASN A 44 21.66 27.06 13.18
CA ASN A 44 21.53 25.93 14.09
C ASN A 44 22.24 24.68 13.51
N GLN A 45 21.99 23.51 14.09
CA GLN A 45 22.60 22.24 13.68
C GLN A 45 21.54 21.26 13.15
N LEU A 46 20.46 21.79 12.56
CA LEU A 46 19.34 20.98 12.08
C LEU A 46 19.78 20.16 10.87
N LYS A 47 19.69 18.83 10.96
CA LYS A 47 20.02 17.90 9.87
C LYS A 47 18.81 17.44 9.06
N ALA A 48 17.65 17.44 9.71
CA ALA A 48 16.38 17.08 9.12
C ALA A 48 15.26 17.81 9.87
N LEU A 49 14.10 17.93 9.22
CA LEU A 49 12.85 18.30 9.86
C LEU A 49 11.91 17.10 9.81
N ASP A 50 11.15 16.89 10.88
CA ASP A 50 10.11 15.85 10.94
C ASP A 50 8.86 16.31 10.15
N ASP A 51 8.09 15.39 9.58
CA ASP A 51 6.83 15.65 8.87
C ASP A 51 5.83 16.45 9.73
N ILE A 52 5.91 16.33 11.07
CA ILE A 52 5.08 17.12 11.99
C ILE A 52 5.35 18.63 11.91
N PHE A 53 6.53 19.04 11.46
CA PHE A 53 6.89 20.45 11.25
C PHE A 53 5.89 21.13 10.30
N SER A 54 5.69 20.53 9.12
CA SER A 54 4.86 21.09 8.06
C SER A 54 3.37 21.04 8.38
N THR A 55 2.93 20.07 9.19
CA THR A 55 1.50 19.91 9.55
C THR A 55 1.09 20.73 10.77
N SER A 56 2.02 21.00 11.69
CA SER A 56 1.73 21.76 12.92
C SER A 56 1.94 23.27 12.77
N LEU A 57 2.84 23.68 11.87
CA LEU A 57 3.26 25.08 11.72
C LEU A 57 2.62 25.78 10.50
N THR A 58 1.44 25.32 10.07
CA THR A 58 0.71 25.83 8.88
C THR A 58 0.29 27.31 8.94
N HIS A 59 0.38 27.91 10.12
CA HIS A 59 0.09 29.32 10.37
C HIS A 59 1.29 30.24 10.08
N LEU A 60 2.50 29.68 9.91
CA LEU A 60 3.69 30.46 9.61
C LEU A 60 3.63 31.07 8.21
N VAL A 61 4.13 32.30 8.12
CA VAL A 61 4.21 33.14 6.93
C VAL A 61 5.66 33.36 6.53
N LYS A 62 6.59 33.41 7.49
CA LYS A 62 8.03 33.48 7.22
C LYS A 62 8.77 32.43 8.02
N ILE A 63 9.72 31.76 7.37
CA ILE A 63 10.60 30.78 7.99
C ILE A 63 12.02 31.05 7.49
N ASP A 64 12.95 31.23 8.41
CA ASP A 64 14.38 31.21 8.12
C ASP A 64 14.97 29.89 8.63
N LEU A 65 15.51 29.09 7.73
CA LEU A 65 16.22 27.83 8.00
C LEU A 65 17.67 27.89 7.48
N SER A 66 18.16 29.09 7.18
CA SER A 66 19.49 29.29 6.61
C SER A 66 20.59 28.82 7.55
N LYS A 67 21.75 28.47 6.98
CA LYS A 67 22.97 28.07 7.70
C LYS A 67 22.70 26.94 8.70
N ASN A 68 22.06 25.88 8.21
CA ASN A 68 21.84 24.63 8.93
C ASN A 68 22.54 23.49 8.17
N HIS A 69 22.17 22.25 8.46
CA HIS A 69 22.73 21.04 7.85
C HIS A 69 21.65 20.19 7.19
N LEU A 70 20.55 20.81 6.73
CA LEU A 70 19.40 20.10 6.19
C LEU A 70 19.79 19.39 4.88
N ALA A 71 19.76 18.07 4.90
CA ALA A 71 19.99 17.25 3.70
C ALA A 71 18.72 17.12 2.84
N SER A 72 17.54 17.23 3.46
CA SER A 72 16.25 17.21 2.81
C SER A 72 15.20 17.99 3.61
N LEU A 73 14.09 18.31 2.95
CA LEU A 73 12.88 18.80 3.60
C LEU A 73 11.81 17.71 3.62
N PRO A 74 10.89 17.73 4.60
CA PRO A 74 9.73 16.84 4.67
C PRO A 74 8.99 16.74 3.33
N SER A 75 8.54 15.53 2.97
CA SER A 75 7.80 15.31 1.72
C SER A 75 6.52 16.17 1.64
N ASN A 76 5.97 16.53 2.80
CA ASN A 76 4.75 17.30 2.98
C ASN A 76 4.97 18.81 3.23
N PHE A 77 6.17 19.35 2.96
CA PHE A 77 6.52 20.76 3.22
C PHE A 77 5.53 21.77 2.60
N GLY A 78 4.91 21.42 1.47
CA GLY A 78 3.82 22.15 0.83
C GLY A 78 2.59 22.44 1.71
N SER A 79 2.44 21.75 2.85
CA SER A 79 1.35 21.97 3.80
C SER A 79 1.38 23.36 4.43
N LEU A 80 2.51 24.05 4.39
CA LEU A 80 2.70 25.44 4.84
C LEU A 80 2.06 26.45 3.86
N LYS A 81 0.75 26.32 3.62
CA LYS A 81 -0.01 27.08 2.60
C LYS A 81 0.02 28.61 2.77
N ASN A 82 0.39 29.09 3.96
CA ASN A 82 0.50 30.52 4.25
C ASN A 82 1.91 31.09 4.09
N LEU A 83 2.90 30.25 3.81
CA LEU A 83 4.29 30.64 3.69
C LEU A 83 4.48 31.60 2.51
N GLN A 84 5.09 32.74 2.79
CA GLN A 84 5.41 33.80 1.83
C GLN A 84 6.91 34.02 1.69
N HIS A 85 7.68 33.73 2.72
CA HIS A 85 9.13 33.90 2.74
C HIS A 85 9.78 32.65 3.33
N LEU A 86 10.74 32.09 2.59
CA LEU A 86 11.50 30.91 3.00
C LEU A 86 12.96 31.10 2.67
N ASP A 87 13.82 31.09 3.69
CA ASP A 87 15.26 31.08 3.51
C ASP A 87 15.83 29.68 3.82
N LEU A 88 16.53 29.10 2.84
CA LEU A 88 17.21 27.81 2.93
C LEU A 88 18.70 27.94 2.60
N LEU A 89 19.23 29.15 2.51
CA LEU A 89 20.64 29.46 2.19
C LEU A 89 21.59 28.60 3.03
N GLY A 90 22.61 28.01 2.43
CA GLY A 90 23.68 27.35 3.18
C GLY A 90 23.22 26.09 3.91
N ASN A 91 22.54 25.20 3.20
CA ASN A 91 22.15 23.87 3.67
C ASN A 91 22.79 22.78 2.76
N GLN A 92 22.34 21.53 2.88
CA GLN A 92 22.85 20.38 2.12
C GLN A 92 21.78 19.80 1.18
N LEU A 93 20.83 20.63 0.74
CA LEU A 93 19.71 20.20 -0.10
C LEU A 93 20.21 19.89 -1.52
N THR A 94 19.93 18.68 -2.00
CA THR A 94 20.14 18.30 -3.41
C THR A 94 18.87 18.49 -4.25
N THR A 95 17.71 18.37 -3.61
CA THR A 95 16.39 18.49 -4.23
C THR A 95 15.42 19.23 -3.29
N LEU A 96 14.28 19.66 -3.83
CA LEU A 96 13.15 20.17 -3.04
C LEU A 96 11.94 19.23 -3.22
N PRO A 97 11.14 19.01 -2.16
CA PRO A 97 10.01 18.10 -2.23
C PRO A 97 8.96 18.61 -3.21
N VAL A 98 8.37 17.70 -3.99
CA VAL A 98 7.36 18.03 -5.01
C VAL A 98 6.23 18.87 -4.44
N SER A 99 5.84 18.64 -3.17
CA SER A 99 4.80 19.39 -2.47
C SER A 99 4.98 20.91 -2.44
N PHE A 100 6.16 21.46 -2.73
CA PHE A 100 6.36 22.90 -2.96
C PHE A 100 5.39 23.50 -3.99
N TYR A 101 4.82 22.69 -4.91
CA TYR A 101 3.76 23.15 -5.81
C TYR A 101 2.54 23.74 -5.06
N GLN A 102 2.34 23.38 -3.79
CA GLN A 102 1.24 23.83 -2.94
C GLN A 102 1.52 25.19 -2.27
N LEU A 103 2.76 25.68 -2.29
CA LEU A 103 3.18 26.94 -1.69
C LEU A 103 2.78 28.13 -2.59
N LEU A 104 1.49 28.25 -2.91
CA LEU A 104 0.95 29.23 -3.85
C LEU A 104 1.12 30.70 -3.42
N LYS A 105 1.40 30.92 -2.12
CA LYS A 105 1.66 32.25 -1.55
C LYS A 105 3.14 32.57 -1.44
N LEU A 106 4.05 31.65 -1.80
CA LEU A 106 5.49 31.87 -1.69
C LEU A 106 5.93 32.98 -2.63
N LYS A 107 6.49 34.05 -2.06
CA LYS A 107 6.93 35.25 -2.76
C LYS A 107 8.43 35.43 -2.72
N TRP A 108 9.13 34.81 -1.78
CA TRP A 108 10.56 34.96 -1.62
C TRP A 108 11.15 33.62 -1.22
N LEU A 109 12.20 33.21 -1.94
CA LEU A 109 12.91 31.96 -1.72
C LEU A 109 14.40 32.17 -1.97
N ASP A 110 15.22 31.82 -1.00
CA ASP A 110 16.65 31.60 -1.19
C ASP A 110 17.00 30.13 -0.96
N VAL A 111 17.77 29.57 -1.87
CA VAL A 111 18.30 28.20 -1.84
C VAL A 111 19.78 28.17 -2.22
N LYS A 112 20.44 29.32 -2.25
CA LYS A 112 21.86 29.44 -2.55
C LYS A 112 22.69 28.62 -1.57
N ASP A 113 23.90 28.26 -1.97
CA ASP A 113 24.84 27.49 -1.15
C ASP A 113 24.25 26.15 -0.69
N ASN A 114 23.45 25.54 -1.57
CA ASN A 114 23.00 24.16 -1.50
C ASN A 114 23.51 23.39 -2.73
N PRO A 115 23.86 22.11 -2.61
CA PRO A 115 24.29 21.26 -3.72
C PRO A 115 23.12 20.80 -4.61
N LEU A 116 22.26 21.73 -5.04
CA LEU A 116 21.08 21.40 -5.86
C LEU A 116 21.47 20.73 -7.18
N GLU A 117 20.74 19.69 -7.55
CA GLU A 117 20.89 18.98 -8.81
C GLU A 117 20.11 19.68 -9.94
N GLU A 118 20.52 19.43 -11.19
CA GLU A 118 19.73 19.85 -12.35
C GLU A 118 18.44 19.02 -12.48
N PRO A 119 17.34 19.61 -12.98
CA PRO A 119 17.22 20.95 -13.54
C PRO A 119 16.97 22.06 -12.49
N LEU A 120 16.84 21.69 -11.22
CA LEU A 120 16.36 22.61 -10.19
C LEU A 120 17.33 23.76 -9.94
N LYS A 121 18.64 23.46 -9.93
CA LYS A 121 19.71 24.46 -9.79
C LYS A 121 19.62 25.58 -10.83
N SER A 122 19.43 25.25 -12.11
CA SER A 122 19.27 26.23 -13.19
C SER A 122 17.97 27.04 -13.06
N ILE A 123 16.90 26.41 -12.57
CA ILE A 123 15.58 27.04 -12.43
C ILE A 123 15.56 28.06 -11.30
N THR A 124 16.11 27.72 -10.13
CA THR A 124 16.12 28.59 -8.96
C THR A 124 16.98 29.83 -9.19
N GLY A 125 18.11 29.68 -9.89
CA GLY A 125 19.03 30.78 -10.17
C GLY A 125 19.64 31.36 -8.89
N ASN A 126 20.01 32.65 -8.93
CA ASN A 126 20.54 33.38 -7.79
C ASN A 126 19.43 34.10 -7.01
N CYS A 127 19.77 34.57 -5.81
CA CYS A 127 18.95 35.42 -4.95
C CYS A 127 19.84 36.53 -4.36
N LEU A 128 20.42 37.38 -5.22
CA LEU A 128 21.31 38.48 -4.77
C LEU A 128 20.55 39.72 -4.32
N ASN A 129 19.27 39.82 -4.70
CA ASN A 129 18.36 40.90 -4.35
C ASN A 129 16.92 40.39 -4.33
N ASP A 130 16.02 41.16 -3.72
CA ASP A 130 14.61 40.78 -3.54
C ASP A 130 13.89 40.41 -4.86
N ALA A 131 14.21 41.08 -5.98
CA ALA A 131 13.61 40.75 -7.27
C ALA A 131 14.06 39.38 -7.80
N GLU A 132 15.30 39.00 -7.57
CA GLU A 132 15.82 37.67 -7.92
C GLU A 132 15.22 36.57 -7.04
N CYS A 133 15.14 36.78 -5.72
CA CYS A 133 14.54 35.83 -4.79
C CYS A 133 13.04 35.62 -5.07
N LYS A 134 12.34 36.68 -5.49
CA LYS A 134 10.96 36.59 -6.01
C LYS A 134 10.86 35.71 -7.25
N LYS A 135 11.78 35.88 -8.20
CA LYS A 135 11.84 35.04 -9.40
C LYS A 135 12.16 33.59 -9.04
N CYS A 136 13.08 33.34 -8.11
CA CYS A 136 13.41 32.02 -7.59
C CYS A 136 12.15 31.32 -7.06
N ALA A 137 11.39 31.97 -6.15
CA ALA A 137 10.15 31.41 -5.61
C ALA A 137 9.14 31.03 -6.71
N ILE A 138 8.85 31.97 -7.62
CA ILE A 138 7.86 31.76 -8.69
C ILE A 138 8.28 30.63 -9.64
N LYS A 139 9.56 30.61 -10.05
CA LYS A 139 10.09 29.59 -10.97
C LYS A 139 10.08 28.21 -10.33
N THR A 140 10.51 28.10 -9.08
CA THR A 140 10.54 26.84 -8.32
C THR A 140 9.15 26.26 -8.15
N VAL A 141 8.18 27.05 -7.67
CA VAL A 141 6.80 26.59 -7.50
C VAL A 141 6.23 26.14 -8.84
N ARG A 142 6.38 26.95 -9.90
CA ARG A 142 5.89 26.60 -11.25
C ARG A 142 6.51 25.31 -11.78
N PHE A 143 7.82 25.13 -11.62
CA PHE A 143 8.50 23.92 -12.05
C PHE A 143 7.95 22.70 -11.34
N LEU A 144 7.84 22.75 -10.01
CA LEU A 144 7.35 21.63 -9.21
C LEU A 144 5.84 21.38 -9.42
N THR A 145 5.05 22.39 -9.79
CA THR A 145 3.69 22.19 -10.31
C THR A 145 3.70 21.34 -11.58
N GLY A 146 4.60 21.61 -12.52
CA GLY A 146 4.76 20.80 -13.74
C GLY A 146 5.20 19.37 -13.44
N VAL A 147 6.16 19.19 -12.53
CA VAL A 147 6.60 17.86 -12.06
C VAL A 147 5.44 17.09 -11.43
N ASN A 148 4.64 17.74 -10.58
CA ASN A 148 3.47 17.12 -9.96
C ASN A 148 2.42 16.69 -11.01
N ALA A 149 2.15 17.52 -12.01
CA ALA A 149 1.21 17.16 -13.09
C ALA A 149 1.69 15.93 -13.89
N GLN A 150 2.99 15.83 -14.16
CA GLN A 150 3.57 14.65 -14.82
C GLN A 150 3.48 13.39 -13.94
N LEU A 151 3.69 13.55 -12.62
CA LEU A 151 3.58 12.44 -11.68
C LEU A 151 2.14 11.91 -11.59
N LEU A 152 1.15 12.80 -11.50
CA LEU A 152 -0.27 12.43 -11.49
C LEU A 152 -0.65 11.68 -12.77
N LYS A 153 -0.23 12.19 -13.93
CA LYS A 153 -0.47 11.50 -15.21
C LYS A 153 0.15 10.10 -15.24
N LYS A 154 1.40 9.94 -14.78
CA LYS A 154 2.05 8.63 -14.71
C LYS A 154 1.31 7.66 -13.77
N GLN A 155 0.76 8.16 -12.66
CA GLN A 155 -0.03 7.35 -11.74
C GLN A 155 -1.34 6.91 -12.38
N GLU A 156 -2.03 7.80 -13.10
CA GLU A 156 -3.26 7.49 -13.85
C GLU A 156 -2.99 6.46 -14.96
N ASP A 157 -1.94 6.64 -15.75
CA ASP A 157 -1.53 5.73 -16.82
C ASP A 157 -1.21 4.33 -16.26
N GLU A 158 -0.51 4.26 -15.12
CA GLU A 158 -0.19 2.99 -14.45
C GLU A 158 -1.43 2.32 -13.88
N GLU A 159 -2.34 3.08 -13.28
CA GLU A 159 -3.60 2.54 -12.76
C GLU A 159 -4.48 1.99 -13.90
N GLU A 160 -4.54 2.67 -15.04
CA GLU A 160 -5.24 2.18 -16.22
C GLU A 160 -4.60 0.88 -16.75
N ARG A 161 -3.27 0.82 -16.79
CA ARG A 161 -2.51 -0.38 -17.19
C ARG A 161 -2.84 -1.58 -16.29
N VAL A 162 -2.86 -1.37 -14.97
CA VAL A 162 -3.22 -2.40 -13.99
C VAL A 162 -4.67 -2.86 -14.19
N ARG A 163 -5.61 -1.94 -14.38
CA ARG A 163 -7.02 -2.28 -14.66
C ARG A 163 -7.19 -3.06 -15.96
N ALA A 164 -6.45 -2.71 -17.01
CA ALA A 164 -6.48 -3.42 -18.28
C ALA A 164 -5.96 -4.86 -18.14
N LEU A 165 -4.85 -5.04 -17.41
CA LEU A 165 -4.28 -6.36 -17.13
C LEU A 165 -5.25 -7.25 -16.34
N GLU A 166 -5.92 -6.68 -15.34
CA GLU A 166 -6.91 -7.40 -14.53
C GLU A 166 -8.12 -7.84 -15.39
N ARG A 167 -8.61 -7.00 -16.30
CA ARG A 167 -9.66 -7.37 -17.26
C ARG A 167 -9.23 -8.52 -18.16
N SER A 168 -8.04 -8.44 -18.75
CA SER A 168 -7.51 -9.52 -19.60
C SER A 168 -7.38 -10.83 -18.83
N ARG A 169 -6.93 -10.78 -17.58
CA ARG A 169 -6.85 -11.95 -16.70
C ARG A 169 -8.24 -12.56 -16.44
N GLN A 170 -9.23 -11.73 -16.11
CA GLN A 170 -10.60 -12.20 -15.88
C GLN A 170 -11.22 -12.81 -17.14
N GLU A 171 -10.95 -12.24 -18.31
CA GLU A 171 -11.40 -12.79 -19.59
C GLU A 171 -10.77 -14.17 -19.88
N GLU A 172 -9.46 -14.33 -19.66
CA GLU A 172 -8.78 -15.62 -19.82
C GLU A 172 -9.29 -16.67 -18.81
N GLU A 173 -9.48 -16.28 -17.54
CA GLU A 173 -10.09 -17.16 -16.54
C GLU A 173 -11.52 -17.57 -16.93
N ALA A 174 -12.31 -16.65 -17.50
CA ALA A 174 -13.65 -16.94 -17.98
C ALA A 174 -13.66 -17.86 -19.21
N LYS A 175 -12.75 -17.65 -20.17
CA LYS A 175 -12.56 -18.53 -21.34
C LYS A 175 -12.17 -19.94 -20.89
N GLU A 176 -11.23 -20.06 -19.96
CA GLU A 176 -10.81 -21.36 -19.41
C GLU A 176 -11.94 -22.07 -18.67
N ARG A 177 -12.74 -21.34 -17.88
CA ARG A 177 -13.94 -21.91 -17.23
C ARG A 177 -14.97 -22.40 -18.25
N ARG A 178 -15.18 -21.66 -19.35
CA ARG A 178 -16.08 -22.08 -20.44
C ARG A 178 -15.55 -23.33 -21.15
N ARG A 179 -14.25 -23.38 -21.45
CA ARG A 179 -13.59 -24.56 -22.05
C ARG A 179 -13.77 -25.80 -21.18
N ARG A 180 -13.44 -25.72 -19.88
CA ARG A 180 -13.63 -26.82 -18.92
C ARG A 180 -15.07 -27.29 -18.81
N LYS A 181 -16.05 -26.37 -18.89
CA LYS A 181 -17.48 -26.74 -18.88
C LYS A 181 -17.88 -27.46 -20.17
N ALA A 182 -17.44 -26.99 -21.33
CA ALA A 182 -17.73 -27.62 -22.61
C ALA A 182 -17.09 -29.01 -22.73
N GLU A 183 -15.84 -29.18 -22.28
CA GLU A 183 -15.15 -30.48 -22.24
C GLU A 183 -15.90 -31.49 -21.34
N LYS A 184 -16.32 -31.07 -20.14
CA LYS A 184 -17.13 -31.91 -19.25
C LYS A 184 -18.46 -32.31 -19.87
N GLN A 185 -19.12 -31.39 -20.57
CA GLN A 185 -20.38 -31.68 -21.27
C GLN A 185 -20.17 -32.67 -22.42
N ALA A 186 -19.15 -32.48 -23.26
CA ALA A 186 -18.83 -33.38 -24.36
C ALA A 186 -18.49 -34.80 -23.86
N GLN A 187 -17.69 -34.91 -22.79
CA GLN A 187 -17.39 -36.20 -22.16
C GLN A 187 -18.64 -36.89 -21.62
N ALA A 188 -19.54 -36.16 -20.96
CA ALA A 188 -20.79 -36.71 -20.46
C ALA A 188 -21.72 -37.19 -21.58
N GLU A 189 -21.80 -36.45 -22.68
CA GLU A 189 -22.55 -36.87 -23.87
C GLU A 189 -21.97 -38.12 -24.53
N GLU A 190 -20.64 -38.21 -24.64
CA GLU A 190 -19.97 -39.39 -25.20
C GLU A 190 -20.21 -40.63 -24.34
N ILE A 191 -20.04 -40.54 -23.02
CA ILE A 191 -20.36 -41.63 -22.08
C ILE A 191 -21.83 -42.05 -22.21
N LYS A 192 -22.75 -41.10 -22.37
CA LYS A 192 -24.18 -41.39 -22.56
C LYS A 192 -24.44 -42.13 -23.87
N ARG A 193 -23.77 -41.76 -24.98
CA ARG A 193 -23.87 -42.45 -26.27
C ARG A 193 -23.32 -43.87 -26.19
N GLN A 194 -22.15 -44.06 -25.60
CA GLN A 194 -21.54 -45.39 -25.41
C GLN A 194 -22.44 -46.31 -24.58
N LYS A 195 -22.99 -45.82 -23.47
CA LYS A 195 -23.97 -46.58 -22.66
C LYS A 195 -25.23 -46.93 -23.44
N ALA A 196 -25.74 -46.04 -24.29
CA ALA A 196 -26.91 -46.31 -25.11
C ALA A 196 -26.63 -47.38 -26.19
N ALA A 197 -25.46 -47.33 -26.82
CA ALA A 197 -25.02 -48.33 -27.80
C ALA A 197 -24.88 -49.72 -27.17
N LEU A 198 -24.16 -49.84 -26.05
CA LEU A 198 -24.04 -51.08 -25.26
C LEU A 198 -25.41 -51.66 -24.90
N LYS A 199 -26.36 -50.82 -24.47
CA LYS A 199 -27.71 -51.25 -24.13
C LYS A 199 -28.52 -51.71 -25.36
N ALA A 200 -28.28 -51.15 -26.54
CA ALA A 200 -28.91 -51.57 -27.78
C ALA A 200 -28.34 -52.91 -28.28
N GLU A 201 -27.03 -53.12 -28.18
CA GLU A 201 -26.36 -54.40 -28.49
C GLU A 201 -26.88 -55.54 -27.58
N GLN A 202 -27.00 -55.30 -26.28
CA GLN A 202 -27.58 -56.27 -25.34
C GLN A 202 -29.04 -56.65 -25.68
N LYS A 203 -29.83 -55.70 -26.19
CA LYS A 203 -31.20 -55.99 -26.65
C LYS A 203 -31.23 -56.85 -27.93
N GLN A 204 -30.25 -56.71 -28.81
CA GLN A 204 -30.14 -57.55 -30.01
C GLN A 204 -29.68 -58.97 -29.69
N GLN A 205 -28.77 -59.14 -28.72
CA GLN A 205 -28.33 -60.46 -28.26
C GLN A 205 -29.43 -61.25 -27.52
N ASN A 206 -30.31 -60.57 -26.78
CA ASN A 206 -31.45 -61.21 -26.11
C ASN A 206 -32.61 -61.60 -27.04
N ASN A 207 -32.61 -61.16 -28.30
CA ASN A 207 -33.60 -61.57 -29.31
C ASN A 207 -33.16 -62.79 -30.14
N HIS A 208 -32.01 -63.40 -29.84
CA HIS A 208 -31.47 -64.55 -30.59
C HIS A 208 -31.43 -65.86 -29.78
N HIS A 209 -32.20 -65.95 -28.68
CA HIS A 209 -32.31 -67.19 -27.91
C HIS A 209 -33.79 -67.53 -27.65
N ASP A 210 -34.42 -68.17 -28.64
CA ASP A 210 -35.70 -68.85 -28.47
C ASP A 210 -35.57 -70.31 -28.96
N SER A 211 -35.27 -71.23 -28.06
CA SER A 211 -35.93 -72.54 -27.93
C SER A 211 -35.22 -73.48 -26.93
N PRO A 212 -35.96 -74.40 -26.28
CA PRO A 212 -35.59 -74.96 -24.99
C PRO A 212 -35.08 -76.41 -25.08
N GLU A 213 -34.13 -76.80 -24.23
CA GLU A 213 -34.07 -78.20 -23.80
C GLU A 213 -33.44 -78.40 -22.41
N ARG A 214 -34.03 -79.36 -21.71
CA ARG A 214 -34.00 -79.62 -20.27
C ARG A 214 -33.26 -80.93 -20.01
N VAL A 215 -32.20 -80.95 -19.19
CA VAL A 215 -31.82 -82.10 -18.32
C VAL A 215 -30.98 -81.53 -17.15
N LYS A 216 -31.56 -81.30 -15.96
CA LYS A 216 -31.57 -82.17 -14.76
C LYS A 216 -30.21 -82.74 -14.32
N GLU A 217 -29.63 -82.15 -13.27
CA GLU A 217 -28.93 -82.89 -12.21
C GLU A 217 -28.94 -82.07 -10.89
N LYS A 218 -29.16 -82.78 -9.77
CA LYS A 218 -29.14 -82.37 -8.34
C LYS A 218 -28.53 -83.59 -7.59
N PRO A 219 -28.14 -83.53 -6.29
CA PRO A 219 -27.94 -82.41 -5.34
C PRO A 219 -26.51 -82.45 -4.71
N VAL A 220 -26.05 -81.55 -3.83
CA VAL A 220 -26.15 -81.63 -2.35
C VAL A 220 -25.44 -80.42 -1.72
N THR A 221 -25.93 -80.06 -0.55
CA THR A 221 -25.76 -78.89 0.34
C THR A 221 -24.35 -78.58 0.86
N ASN A 222 -24.06 -77.28 0.98
CA ASN A 222 -23.60 -76.54 2.19
C ASN A 222 -23.19 -75.15 1.67
N GLY A 223 -23.96 -74.09 1.89
CA GLY A 223 -24.13 -73.46 3.19
C GLY A 223 -23.19 -72.25 3.26
N VAL A 224 -23.74 -71.05 3.06
CA VAL A 224 -23.52 -69.83 3.86
C VAL A 224 -24.16 -68.66 3.07
N LYS A 225 -24.95 -67.90 3.82
CA LYS A 225 -25.81 -66.79 3.42
C LYS A 225 -24.97 -65.62 2.92
N ASP A 226 -25.48 -64.90 1.92
CA ASP A 226 -25.47 -63.45 1.97
C ASP A 226 -26.78 -62.92 1.38
N HIS A 227 -27.50 -62.18 2.23
CA HIS A 227 -28.76 -61.52 1.93
C HIS A 227 -28.51 -60.27 1.11
N VAL A 228 -29.20 -60.20 -0.03
CA VAL A 228 -29.65 -58.93 -0.62
C VAL A 228 -30.88 -58.50 0.17
N GLU A 229 -30.90 -57.28 0.68
CA GLU A 229 -32.15 -56.51 0.71
C GLU A 229 -31.87 -55.00 0.64
N ILE A 230 -32.85 -54.35 0.03
CA ILE A 230 -32.86 -53.01 -0.53
C ILE A 230 -33.20 -52.02 0.58
N GLU A 231 -32.46 -50.92 0.69
CA GLU A 231 -32.99 -49.72 1.33
C GLU A 231 -32.59 -48.43 0.59
N SER A 232 -33.63 -47.69 0.26
CA SER A 232 -33.63 -46.28 -0.09
C SER A 232 -33.11 -45.42 1.06
N SER A 233 -32.15 -44.55 0.81
CA SER A 233 -31.86 -43.35 1.62
C SER A 233 -31.04 -42.38 0.74
N SER A 234 -31.52 -41.17 0.43
CA SER A 234 -31.54 -39.98 1.28
C SER A 234 -30.23 -39.77 2.04
N SER A 235 -29.53 -38.69 1.67
CA SER A 235 -28.77 -37.85 2.58
C SER A 235 -27.53 -38.47 3.25
N THR A 236 -26.34 -38.27 2.66
CA THR A 236 -25.10 -37.99 3.44
C THR A 236 -24.14 -37.15 2.59
N ASP A 237 -24.56 -35.92 2.30
CA ASP A 237 -23.62 -34.83 2.04
C ASP A 237 -23.31 -34.21 3.41
N GLY A 238 -22.15 -34.54 4.02
CA GLY A 238 -21.95 -34.14 5.42
C GLY A 238 -20.71 -34.62 6.14
N ALA A 239 -19.52 -34.50 5.54
CA ALA A 239 -18.28 -34.60 6.31
C ALA A 239 -17.14 -33.75 5.75
N LEU A 240 -17.02 -33.65 4.42
CA LEU A 240 -15.93 -32.89 3.78
C LEU A 240 -16.22 -31.38 3.65
N CYS A 241 -17.49 -30.95 3.75
CA CYS A 241 -17.86 -29.53 3.69
C CYS A 241 -17.72 -28.80 5.05
N ASN A 242 -17.80 -29.53 6.17
CA ASN A 242 -17.73 -28.92 7.51
C ASN A 242 -16.32 -28.53 7.94
N CYS A 243 -15.26 -29.20 7.48
CA CYS A 243 -13.90 -28.88 7.90
C CYS A 243 -13.39 -27.57 7.29
N PHE A 244 -13.70 -27.28 6.02
CA PHE A 244 -13.36 -26.00 5.39
C PHE A 244 -14.19 -24.85 5.95
N GLY A 245 -15.48 -25.08 6.22
CA GLY A 245 -16.35 -24.10 6.88
C GLY A 245 -15.87 -23.77 8.29
N MET A 246 -15.48 -24.76 9.07
CA MET A 246 -14.92 -24.54 10.42
C MET A 246 -13.54 -23.86 10.38
N LEU A 247 -12.65 -24.23 9.44
CA LEU A 247 -11.36 -23.56 9.31
C LEU A 247 -11.53 -22.09 8.89
N PHE A 248 -12.45 -21.82 7.96
CA PHE A 248 -12.75 -20.47 7.50
C PHE A 248 -13.41 -19.63 8.60
N ALA A 249 -14.34 -20.22 9.37
CA ALA A 249 -14.94 -19.56 10.53
C ALA A 249 -13.89 -19.26 11.61
N LEU A 250 -12.98 -20.19 11.89
CA LEU A 250 -11.86 -19.96 12.80
C LEU A 250 -10.94 -18.83 12.32
N LEU A 251 -10.62 -18.79 11.02
CA LEU A 251 -9.82 -17.70 10.45
C LEU A 251 -10.52 -16.34 10.56
N ILE A 252 -11.84 -16.28 10.33
CA ILE A 252 -12.61 -15.04 10.49
C ILE A 252 -12.61 -14.59 11.95
N VAL A 253 -12.81 -15.50 12.91
CA VAL A 253 -12.77 -15.18 14.34
C VAL A 253 -11.39 -14.68 14.75
N MET A 254 -10.32 -15.35 14.32
CA MET A 254 -8.96 -14.92 14.59
C MET A 254 -8.65 -13.55 13.97
N ALA A 255 -9.14 -13.27 12.76
CA ALA A 255 -9.01 -11.97 12.11
C ALA A 255 -9.78 -10.88 12.87
N ALA A 256 -11.00 -11.16 13.31
CA ALA A 256 -11.81 -10.22 14.09
C ALA A 256 -11.15 -9.90 15.45
N VAL A 257 -10.59 -10.90 16.12
CA VAL A 257 -9.82 -10.71 17.37
C VAL A 257 -8.57 -9.88 17.12
N ALA A 258 -7.83 -10.15 16.04
CA ALA A 258 -6.64 -9.37 15.67
C ALA A 258 -6.99 -7.90 15.36
N VAL A 259 -8.07 -7.65 14.63
CA VAL A 259 -8.56 -6.29 14.33
C VAL A 259 -9.04 -5.58 15.60
N GLY A 260 -9.77 -6.28 16.48
CA GLY A 260 -10.18 -5.73 17.77
C GLY A 260 -8.97 -5.38 18.65
N PHE A 261 -7.96 -6.24 18.68
CA PHE A 261 -6.72 -5.99 19.42
C PHE A 261 -5.92 -4.81 18.84
N TYR A 262 -5.86 -4.68 17.51
CA TYR A 262 -5.28 -3.53 16.82
C TYR A 262 -5.96 -2.21 17.20
N LEU A 263 -7.30 -2.17 17.14
CA LEU A 263 -8.08 -0.97 17.49
C LEU A 263 -7.97 -0.61 18.98
N TYR A 264 -7.94 -1.63 19.85
CA TYR A 264 -7.75 -1.45 21.29
C TYR A 264 -6.36 -0.85 21.59
N CYS A 265 -5.30 -1.41 21.03
CA CYS A 265 -3.95 -0.91 21.25
C CYS A 265 -3.67 0.44 20.57
N GLY A 266 -4.37 0.77 19.47
CA GLY A 266 -4.36 2.11 18.89
C GLY A 266 -4.98 3.17 19.80
N SER A 267 -5.96 2.80 20.63
CA SER A 267 -6.64 3.71 21.56
C SER A 267 -5.99 3.75 22.96
N HIS A 268 -5.30 2.67 23.37
CA HIS A 268 -4.71 2.50 24.70
C HIS A 268 -3.22 2.10 24.67
N GLY A 269 -2.40 2.86 23.95
CA GLY A 269 -0.99 2.52 23.66
C GLY A 269 -0.02 2.37 24.86
N ASN A 270 -0.44 2.73 26.08
CA ASN A 270 0.35 2.58 27.31
C ASN A 270 -0.01 1.34 28.15
N ASP A 271 -0.98 0.52 27.71
CA ASP A 271 -1.28 -0.75 28.35
C ASP A 271 -0.09 -1.73 28.21
N LYS A 272 0.28 -2.40 29.31
CA LYS A 272 1.35 -3.41 29.35
C LYS A 272 1.09 -4.55 28.36
N THR A 273 -0.19 -4.86 28.10
CA THR A 273 -0.59 -5.90 27.16
C THR A 273 -0.23 -5.52 25.72
N CYS A 274 -0.40 -4.24 25.35
CA CYS A 274 -0.07 -3.73 24.02
C CYS A 274 1.44 -3.60 23.82
N THR A 275 2.20 -3.24 24.86
CA THR A 275 3.66 -3.13 24.73
C THR A 275 4.34 -4.49 24.59
N VAL A 276 3.84 -5.54 25.26
CA VAL A 276 4.41 -6.89 25.23
C VAL A 276 4.01 -7.66 23.97
N TYR A 277 2.74 -7.59 23.54
CA TYR A 277 2.23 -8.45 22.46
C TYR A 277 2.05 -7.73 21.12
N TYR A 278 1.66 -6.45 21.12
CA TYR A 278 1.34 -5.74 19.86
C TYR A 278 2.60 -5.15 19.19
N LYS A 279 3.44 -4.43 19.94
CA LYS A 279 4.64 -3.76 19.38
C LYS A 279 5.64 -4.70 18.68
N PRO A 280 5.94 -5.92 19.18
CA PRO A 280 6.83 -6.84 18.48
C PRO A 280 6.25 -7.36 17.17
N VAL A 281 4.93 -7.62 17.14
CA VAL A 281 4.22 -8.09 15.94
C VAL A 281 4.19 -7.00 14.88
N GLU A 282 3.91 -5.74 15.27
CA GLU A 282 3.97 -4.58 14.37
C GLU A 282 5.37 -4.41 13.76
N LYS A 283 6.43 -4.48 14.58
CA LYS A 283 7.81 -4.38 14.10
C LYS A 283 8.17 -5.50 13.13
N ASN A 284 7.75 -6.73 13.40
CA ASN A 284 8.00 -7.88 12.53
C ASN A 284 7.16 -7.85 11.25
N ALA A 285 5.92 -7.37 11.32
CA ALA A 285 5.06 -7.19 10.15
C ALA A 285 5.63 -6.11 9.21
N VAL A 286 6.08 -4.98 9.75
CA VAL A 286 6.75 -3.92 8.98
C VAL A 286 8.07 -4.41 8.38
N ALA A 287 8.88 -5.16 9.13
CA ALA A 287 10.11 -5.77 8.61
C ALA A 287 9.82 -6.75 7.46
N THR A 288 8.79 -7.59 7.59
CA THR A 288 8.37 -8.53 6.56
C THR A 288 7.84 -7.81 5.32
N PHE A 289 7.02 -6.77 5.51
CA PHE A 289 6.52 -5.93 4.43
C PHE A 289 7.67 -5.27 3.64
N ASN A 290 8.67 -4.73 4.34
CA ASN A 290 9.85 -4.12 3.71
C ASN A 290 10.68 -5.15 2.92
N ILE A 291 10.80 -6.39 3.42
CA ILE A 291 11.48 -7.47 2.71
C ILE A 291 10.73 -7.86 1.42
N VAL A 292 9.40 -7.99 1.50
CA VAL A 292 8.56 -8.31 0.33
C VAL A 292 8.60 -7.19 -0.70
N GLN A 293 8.51 -5.93 -0.28
CA GLN A 293 8.65 -4.76 -1.14
C GLN A 293 10.00 -4.74 -1.86
N LYS A 294 11.11 -4.94 -1.13
CA LYS A 294 12.45 -5.00 -1.74
C LYS A 294 12.55 -6.11 -2.78
N LYS A 295 12.01 -7.29 -2.50
CA LYS A 295 12.05 -8.44 -3.41
C LYS A 295 11.16 -8.25 -4.65
N LEU A 296 10.05 -7.53 -4.52
CA LEU A 296 9.21 -7.12 -5.65
C LEU A 296 9.93 -6.14 -6.58
N VAL A 297 10.67 -5.19 -6.02
CA VAL A 297 11.50 -4.25 -6.80
C VAL A 297 12.61 -4.99 -7.54
N GLU A 298 13.32 -5.92 -6.88
CA GLU A 298 14.35 -6.74 -7.52
C GLU A 298 13.80 -7.61 -8.67
N LEU A 299 12.62 -8.21 -8.49
CA LEU A 299 11.95 -8.99 -9.54
C LEU A 299 11.50 -8.11 -10.72
N TYR A 300 11.05 -6.90 -10.44
CA TYR A 300 10.68 -5.93 -11.48
C TYR A 300 11.89 -5.51 -12.32
N ASP A 301 13.03 -5.21 -11.68
CA ASP A 301 14.26 -4.83 -12.38
C ASP A 301 14.83 -5.99 -13.21
N GLN A 302 14.74 -7.23 -12.71
CA GLN A 302 15.09 -8.44 -13.46
C GLN A 302 14.19 -8.65 -14.68
N ALA A 303 12.88 -8.45 -14.55
CA ALA A 303 11.96 -8.52 -15.67
C ALA A 303 12.23 -7.42 -16.72
N LEU A 304 12.60 -6.22 -16.28
CA LEU A 304 12.90 -5.09 -17.16
C LEU A 304 14.22 -5.28 -17.94
N THR A 305 15.19 -5.98 -17.35
CA THR A 305 16.46 -6.32 -18.03
C THR A 305 16.28 -7.44 -19.06
N MET A 306 15.37 -8.38 -18.85
CA MET A 306 15.05 -9.42 -19.85
C MET A 306 14.25 -8.89 -21.06
N MET A 307 13.69 -7.68 -20.97
CA MET A 307 12.90 -7.06 -22.04
C MET A 307 13.71 -6.08 -22.93
N LYS A 308 15.01 -5.94 -22.71
CA LYS A 308 15.93 -5.13 -23.54
C LYS A 308 16.86 -6.05 -24.33
#